data_AF-A0A8S0FYU3-F1
#
_entry.id   AF-A0A8S0FYU3-F1
#
_cell.length_a   1.000
_cell.length_b   1.000
_cell.length_c   1.000
_cell.angle_alpha   90.00
_cell.angle_beta   90.00
_cell.angle_gamma   90.00
#
_symmetry.space_group_name_H-M   'P 1'
#
loop_
_entity.id
_entity.type
_entity.pdbx_description
1 polymer ?
#
loop_
_entity_poly.entity_id
_entity_poly.type
_entity_poly.pdbx_seq_one_letter_code
_entity_poly.pdbx_strand_id
1 'polypeptide(L)'
;MLYNAVQHQWLTEQQAGEIWRQYVPHQFLFAEILTTLGHINRSAINVLLLRHERSSLPLGKFLVTEGVISQETLDRVLTIQRELQVSMQSLLLKAGLNTEQVARFVNWSPKMKENNLNRVIGWSGLLLTSLLSTSALADNIGTSAEELGLSDYRHFVIYPRLDKALKAQKNNDEATAIREFEYIHQQVPDNIPLTLYLAEAYRHFGHDDRARLLLEDQLKRHPGDDRLERSLAAIPVEVKSVTTVEELLAQQKACDAAPTLRCRSEVGSGFLSECPAAGTITCRQSAT
;
A
#
# COMPACT_ATOMS: atom_id res chain seq x y z
N MET A 1 -14.61 -17.23 1.52
CA MET A 1 -15.60 -17.84 2.42
C MET A 1 -16.86 -16.98 2.49
N LEU A 2 -16.84 -15.81 3.15
CA LEU A 2 -18.03 -14.94 3.28
C LEU A 2 -18.62 -14.49 1.94
N TYR A 3 -17.79 -14.15 0.96
CA TYR A 3 -18.25 -13.86 -0.41
C TYR A 3 -19.10 -14.97 -1.02
N ASN A 4 -18.70 -16.24 -0.86
CA ASN A 4 -19.49 -17.37 -1.37
C ASN A 4 -20.81 -17.52 -0.61
N ALA A 5 -20.83 -17.24 0.70
CA ALA A 5 -22.08 -17.24 1.47
C ALA A 5 -23.06 -16.18 0.97
N VAL A 6 -22.56 -15.03 0.52
CA VAL A 6 -23.37 -13.99 -0.12
C VAL A 6 -23.90 -14.45 -1.48
N GLN A 7 -23.05 -15.06 -2.32
CA GLN A 7 -23.45 -15.58 -3.62
C GLN A 7 -24.54 -16.67 -3.51
N HIS A 8 -24.47 -17.51 -2.48
CA HIS A 8 -25.50 -18.52 -2.20
C HIS A 8 -26.72 -17.98 -1.45
N GLN A 9 -26.81 -16.66 -1.23
CA GLN A 9 -27.89 -15.99 -0.49
C GLN A 9 -28.04 -16.50 0.95
N TRP A 10 -26.98 -17.06 1.54
CA TRP A 10 -26.95 -17.46 2.95
C TRP A 10 -26.62 -16.29 3.87
N LEU A 11 -25.98 -15.25 3.32
CA LEU A 11 -25.71 -13.98 3.99
C LEU A 11 -26.03 -12.84 3.04
N THR A 12 -26.44 -11.70 3.61
CA THR A 12 -26.40 -10.41 2.89
C THR A 12 -24.98 -9.84 2.88
N GLU A 13 -24.69 -8.93 1.95
CA GLU A 13 -23.42 -8.19 1.93
C GLU A 13 -23.17 -7.44 3.25
N GLN A 14 -24.22 -6.87 3.84
CA GLN A 14 -24.15 -6.19 5.13
C GLN A 14 -23.73 -7.16 6.25
N GLN A 15 -24.39 -8.32 6.35
CA GLN A 15 -24.05 -9.33 7.37
C GLN A 15 -22.63 -9.85 7.19
N ALA A 16 -22.20 -10.09 5.95
CA ALA A 16 -20.81 -10.47 5.67
C ALA A 16 -19.82 -9.38 6.14
N GLY A 17 -20.14 -8.10 5.90
CA GLY A 17 -19.34 -6.97 6.38
C GLY A 17 -19.30 -6.86 7.91
N GLU A 18 -20.42 -7.12 8.61
CA GLU A 18 -20.48 -7.14 10.08
C GLU A 18 -19.69 -8.29 10.69
N ILE A 19 -19.83 -9.49 10.13
CA ILE A 19 -19.04 -10.66 10.55
C ILE A 19 -17.56 -10.40 10.36
N TRP A 20 -17.17 -9.79 9.24
CA TRP A 20 -15.78 -9.42 9.00
C TRP A 20 -15.28 -8.39 10.02
N ARG A 21 -16.05 -7.33 10.28
CA ARG A 21 -15.71 -6.31 11.29
C ARG A 21 -15.58 -6.89 12.71
N GLN A 22 -16.29 -7.98 13.03
CA GLN A 22 -16.15 -8.66 14.32
C GLN A 22 -14.98 -9.64 14.32
N TYR A 23 -14.79 -10.42 13.25
CA TYR A 23 -13.79 -11.47 13.21
C TYR A 23 -12.36 -10.92 13.27
N VAL A 24 -12.05 -9.93 12.41
CA VAL A 24 -10.66 -9.55 12.16
C VAL A 24 -9.98 -8.86 13.36
N PRO A 25 -10.63 -7.93 14.09
CA PRO A 25 -10.01 -7.30 15.27
C PRO A 25 -9.72 -8.28 16.42
N HIS A 26 -10.38 -9.44 16.43
CA HIS A 26 -10.18 -10.47 17.45
C HIS A 26 -9.15 -11.53 17.02
N GLN A 27 -8.39 -11.30 15.95
CA GLN A 27 -7.29 -12.19 15.54
C GLN A 27 -5.98 -11.75 16.18
N PHE A 28 -5.82 -12.06 17.46
CA PHE A 28 -4.61 -11.72 18.22
C PHE A 28 -3.44 -12.63 17.85
N LEU A 29 -2.28 -12.02 17.58
CA LEU A 29 -1.03 -12.74 17.33
C LEU A 29 -0.35 -13.12 18.64
N PHE A 30 0.28 -14.29 18.67
CA PHE A 30 1.01 -14.79 19.84
C PHE A 30 2.10 -13.80 20.30
N ALA A 31 2.88 -13.26 19.36
CA ALA A 31 3.92 -12.27 19.63
C ALA A 31 3.36 -10.95 20.20
N GLU A 32 2.18 -10.52 19.73
CA GLU A 32 1.53 -9.30 20.20
C GLU A 32 1.07 -9.44 21.66
N ILE A 33 0.50 -10.60 22.02
CA ILE A 33 0.11 -10.90 23.40
C ILE A 33 1.34 -10.94 24.30
N LEU A 34 2.43 -11.58 23.87
CA LEU A 34 3.69 -11.57 24.61
C LEU A 34 4.20 -10.15 24.87
N THR A 35 4.16 -9.28 23.86
CA THR A 35 4.59 -7.90 24.00
C THR A 35 3.68 -7.06 24.89
N THR A 36 2.36 -7.27 24.77
CA THR A 36 1.35 -6.53 25.53
C THR A 36 1.41 -6.88 27.01
N LEU A 37 1.66 -8.16 27.34
CA LEU A 37 1.82 -8.62 28.72
C LEU A 37 3.20 -8.30 29.30
N GLY A 38 4.10 -7.68 28.54
CA GLY A 38 5.42 -7.27 28.99
C GLY A 38 6.42 -8.42 29.15
N HIS A 39 6.11 -9.62 28.61
CA HIS A 39 7.04 -10.76 28.63
C HIS A 39 8.23 -10.56 27.69
N ILE A 40 8.07 -9.72 26.68
CA ILE A 40 9.12 -9.33 25.74
C ILE A 40 8.83 -7.94 25.20
N ASN A 41 9.84 -7.12 24.94
CA ASN A 41 9.61 -5.82 24.31
C ASN A 41 9.66 -5.91 22.77
N ARG A 42 9.15 -4.88 22.09
CA ARG A 42 9.01 -4.86 20.62
C ARG A 42 10.35 -4.95 19.88
N SER A 43 11.41 -4.37 20.43
CA SER A 43 12.75 -4.46 19.82
C SER A 43 13.33 -5.87 19.94
N ALA A 44 13.18 -6.51 21.10
CA ALA A 44 13.67 -7.86 21.35
C ALA A 44 12.94 -8.90 20.49
N ILE A 45 11.62 -8.79 20.33
CA ILE A 45 10.85 -9.74 19.52
C ILE A 45 11.27 -9.66 18.04
N ASN A 46 11.54 -8.47 17.50
CA ASN A 46 11.99 -8.32 16.11
C ASN A 46 13.32 -9.04 15.85
N VAL A 47 14.29 -8.91 16.76
CA VAL A 47 15.59 -9.62 16.65
C VAL A 47 15.42 -11.13 16.79
N LEU A 48 14.46 -11.58 17.61
CA LEU A 48 14.18 -13.00 17.79
C LEU A 48 13.45 -13.60 16.60
N LEU A 49 12.57 -12.86 15.94
CA LEU A 49 11.94 -13.29 14.69
C LEU A 49 12.97 -13.52 13.57
N LEU A 50 13.96 -12.63 13.43
CA LEU A 50 15.06 -12.82 12.47
C LEU A 50 15.90 -14.07 12.74
N ARG A 51 16.12 -14.43 14.01
CA ARG A 51 16.81 -15.67 14.39
C ARG A 51 15.93 -16.89 14.16
N HIS A 52 14.65 -16.74 14.47
CA HIS A 52 13.63 -17.77 14.32
C HIS A 52 13.46 -18.21 12.85
N GLU A 53 13.66 -17.33 11.87
CA GLU A 53 13.64 -17.67 10.43
C GLU A 53 14.57 -18.83 10.04
N ARG A 54 15.66 -19.02 10.80
CA ARG A 54 16.62 -20.10 10.58
C ARG A 54 16.27 -21.37 11.34
N SER A 55 15.18 -21.35 12.11
CA SER A 55 14.69 -22.45 12.94
C SER A 55 13.42 -23.05 12.36
N SER A 56 13.33 -24.38 12.42
CA SER A 56 12.11 -25.11 12.06
C SER A 56 11.13 -25.25 13.23
N LEU A 57 11.49 -24.78 14.43
CA LEU A 57 10.63 -24.84 15.59
C LEU A 57 9.43 -23.90 15.44
N PRO A 58 8.26 -24.22 16.01
CA PRO A 58 7.23 -23.24 16.30
C PRO A 58 7.80 -22.05 17.07
N LEU A 59 7.41 -20.81 16.75
CA LEU A 59 7.93 -19.60 17.42
C LEU A 59 7.85 -19.71 18.94
N GLY A 60 6.72 -20.19 19.49
CA GLY A 60 6.59 -20.39 20.94
C GLY A 60 7.63 -21.36 21.52
N LYS A 61 7.85 -22.51 20.87
CA LYS A 61 8.87 -23.48 21.30
C LYS A 61 10.28 -22.93 21.15
N PHE A 62 10.56 -22.21 20.06
CA PHE A 62 11.82 -21.54 19.85
C PHE A 62 12.14 -20.56 20.99
N LEU A 63 11.19 -19.70 21.36
CA LEU A 63 11.40 -18.73 22.44
C LEU A 63 11.65 -19.40 23.80
N VAL A 64 11.05 -20.57 24.05
CA VAL A 64 11.36 -21.38 25.25
C VAL A 64 12.76 -21.98 25.16
N THR A 65 13.14 -22.54 24.01
CA THR A 65 14.47 -23.12 23.79
C THR A 65 15.59 -22.07 23.90
N GLU A 66 15.35 -20.85 23.42
CA GLU A 66 16.27 -19.71 23.53
C GLU A 66 16.28 -19.07 24.93
N GLY A 67 15.48 -19.57 25.87
CA GLY A 67 15.40 -19.06 27.24
C GLY A 67 14.78 -17.67 27.37
N VAL A 68 14.08 -17.20 26.34
CA VAL A 68 13.43 -15.88 26.30
C VAL A 68 12.16 -15.88 27.15
N ILE A 69 11.41 -16.98 27.12
CA ILE A 69 10.20 -17.19 27.94
C ILE A 69 10.23 -18.58 28.57
N SER A 70 9.50 -18.77 29.67
CA SER A 70 9.30 -20.10 30.25
C SER A 70 8.21 -20.90 29.51
N GLN A 71 8.21 -22.23 29.65
CA GLN A 71 7.12 -23.07 29.15
C GLN A 71 5.76 -22.67 29.77
N GLU A 72 5.76 -22.31 31.06
CA GLU A 72 4.57 -21.78 31.74
C GLU A 72 4.06 -20.49 31.08
N THR A 73 4.95 -19.57 30.71
CA THR A 73 4.59 -18.34 29.99
C THR A 73 4.00 -18.66 28.62
N LEU A 74 4.61 -19.60 27.88
CA LEU A 74 4.09 -20.06 26.60
C LEU A 74 2.66 -20.61 26.73
N ASP A 75 2.43 -21.50 27.69
CA ASP A 75 1.12 -22.13 27.91
C ASP A 75 0.05 -21.11 28.32
N ARG A 76 0.42 -20.14 29.17
CA ARG A 76 -0.46 -19.05 29.59
C ARG A 76 -0.86 -18.16 28.41
N VAL A 77 0.11 -17.74 27.60
CA VAL A 77 -0.14 -16.86 26.45
C VAL A 77 -0.99 -17.57 25.39
N LEU A 78 -0.74 -18.85 25.11
CA LEU A 78 -1.57 -19.64 24.19
C LEU A 78 -3.00 -19.82 24.72
N THR A 79 -3.18 -19.86 26.03
CA THR A 79 -4.53 -19.88 26.64
C THR A 79 -5.25 -18.56 26.42
N ILE A 80 -4.61 -17.44 26.75
CA ILE A 80 -5.15 -16.10 26.50
C ILE A 80 -5.46 -15.89 25.01
N GLN A 81 -4.56 -16.31 24.12
CA GLN A 81 -4.77 -16.21 22.67
C GLN A 81 -6.04 -16.94 22.23
N ARG A 82 -6.26 -18.16 22.72
CA ARG A 82 -7.46 -18.95 22.40
C ARG A 82 -8.74 -18.31 22.95
N GLU A 83 -8.68 -17.71 24.13
CA GLU A 83 -9.82 -17.03 24.76
C GLU A 83 -10.20 -15.74 24.03
N LEU A 84 -9.21 -14.98 23.56
CA LEU A 84 -9.44 -13.72 22.84
C LEU A 84 -9.84 -13.94 21.38
N GLN A 85 -9.47 -15.08 20.78
CA GLN A 85 -9.75 -15.37 19.39
C GLN A 85 -11.21 -15.74 19.15
N VAL A 86 -11.88 -14.91 18.35
CA VAL A 86 -13.20 -15.24 17.82
C VAL A 86 -13.05 -16.13 16.60
N SER A 87 -13.79 -17.24 16.55
CA SER A 87 -13.80 -18.14 15.40
C SER A 87 -14.79 -17.71 14.33
N MET A 88 -14.44 -17.91 13.06
CA MET A 88 -15.35 -17.61 11.95
C MET A 88 -16.60 -18.50 12.01
N GLN A 89 -16.44 -19.74 12.48
CA GLN A 89 -17.54 -20.68 12.63
C GLN A 89 -18.58 -20.17 13.64
N SER A 90 -18.15 -19.65 14.79
CA SER A 90 -19.10 -19.13 15.79
C SER A 90 -19.84 -17.90 15.29
N LEU A 91 -19.16 -17.01 14.54
CA LEU A 91 -19.80 -15.83 13.95
C LEU A 91 -20.80 -16.19 12.85
N LEU A 92 -20.50 -17.19 12.01
CA LEU A 92 -21.41 -17.67 10.97
C LEU A 92 -22.67 -18.31 11.56
N LEU A 93 -22.50 -19.15 12.60
CA LEU A 93 -23.65 -19.74 13.32
C LEU A 93 -24.50 -18.64 13.97
N LYS A 94 -23.86 -17.65 14.60
CA LYS A 94 -24.55 -16.49 15.19
C LYS A 94 -25.30 -15.64 14.15
N ALA A 95 -24.81 -15.61 12.92
CA ALA A 95 -25.46 -14.93 11.79
C ALA A 95 -26.61 -15.73 11.17
N GLY A 96 -26.94 -16.91 11.73
CA GLY A 96 -28.10 -17.71 11.33
C GLY A 96 -27.81 -18.84 10.36
N LEU A 97 -26.53 -19.10 10.03
CA LEU A 97 -26.17 -20.27 9.23
C LEU A 97 -26.27 -21.52 10.09
N ASN A 98 -26.74 -22.61 9.51
CA ASN A 98 -26.77 -23.91 10.18
C ASN A 98 -25.43 -24.66 10.03
N THR A 99 -25.27 -25.71 10.83
CA THR A 99 -24.03 -26.51 10.88
C THR A 99 -23.66 -27.13 9.53
N GLU A 100 -24.64 -27.50 8.69
CA GLU A 100 -24.38 -28.05 7.35
C GLU A 100 -23.83 -26.99 6.39
N GLN A 101 -24.43 -25.79 6.38
CA GLN A 101 -23.96 -24.65 5.62
C GLN A 101 -22.54 -24.25 6.05
N VAL A 102 -22.27 -24.22 7.36
CA VAL A 102 -20.93 -23.94 7.90
C VAL A 102 -19.93 -25.04 7.52
N ALA A 103 -20.31 -26.33 7.60
CA ALA A 103 -19.44 -27.45 7.24
C ALA A 103 -19.02 -27.41 5.76
N ARG A 104 -19.90 -26.96 4.86
CA ARG A 104 -19.57 -26.75 3.44
C ARG A 104 -18.46 -25.70 3.24
N PHE A 105 -18.29 -24.76 4.17
CA PHE A 105 -17.18 -23.81 4.15
C PHE A 105 -15.88 -24.36 4.75
N VAL A 106 -15.97 -25.22 5.78
CA VAL A 106 -14.80 -25.82 6.43
C VAL A 106 -14.06 -26.77 5.49
N ASN A 107 -14.76 -27.45 4.57
CA ASN A 107 -14.15 -28.31 3.55
C ASN A 107 -13.46 -27.56 2.40
N TRP A 108 -13.60 -26.24 2.29
CA TRP A 108 -13.05 -25.47 1.17
C TRP A 108 -11.68 -24.82 1.45
N SER A 109 -11.10 -25.01 2.64
CA SER A 109 -9.75 -24.51 2.93
C SER A 109 -8.95 -25.43 3.86
N PRO A 110 -8.17 -26.37 3.28
CA PRO A 110 -7.14 -27.10 4.04
C PRO A 110 -6.12 -26.12 4.68
N LYS A 111 -5.86 -24.98 4.02
CA LYS A 111 -4.87 -23.97 4.44
C LYS A 111 -5.24 -23.13 5.66
N MET A 112 -6.49 -23.12 6.13
CA MET A 112 -6.88 -22.30 7.29
C MET A 112 -6.74 -23.03 8.64
N LYS A 113 -6.83 -24.36 8.68
CA LYS A 113 -6.68 -25.12 9.92
C LYS A 113 -5.23 -25.17 10.44
N GLU A 114 -4.25 -25.01 9.55
CA GLU A 114 -2.83 -24.97 9.92
C GLU A 114 -2.32 -23.57 10.31
N ASN A 115 -3.09 -22.51 10.01
CA ASN A 115 -2.59 -21.14 10.06
C ASN A 115 -2.61 -20.45 11.44
N ASN A 116 -3.28 -21.01 12.45
CA ASN A 116 -3.38 -20.37 13.77
C ASN A 116 -2.43 -20.93 14.82
N LEU A 117 -1.69 -22.00 14.51
CA LEU A 117 -0.75 -22.63 15.45
C LEU A 117 0.72 -22.55 15.02
N ASN A 118 1.06 -22.05 13.82
CA ASN A 118 2.46 -22.11 13.36
C ASN A 118 2.92 -21.13 12.27
N ARG A 119 2.24 -20.01 11.96
CA ARG A 119 2.68 -19.14 10.85
C ARG A 119 3.81 -18.19 11.22
N VAL A 120 5.00 -18.71 11.02
CA VAL A 120 6.24 -18.00 10.72
C VAL A 120 6.10 -17.54 9.27
N ILE A 121 6.05 -16.23 9.03
CA ILE A 121 6.12 -15.71 7.66
C ILE A 121 7.58 -15.87 7.25
N GLY A 122 7.88 -16.90 6.44
CA GLY A 122 9.21 -17.10 5.90
C GLY A 122 9.62 -15.91 5.02
N TRP A 123 10.65 -15.18 5.44
CA TRP A 123 11.33 -14.15 4.67
C TRP A 123 12.38 -14.73 3.71
N SER A 124 12.15 -15.96 3.23
CA SER A 124 13.01 -16.61 2.24
C SER A 124 12.72 -16.07 0.84
N GLY A 125 13.15 -14.85 0.54
CA GLY A 125 12.96 -14.29 -0.80
C GLY A 125 13.51 -12.91 -1.13
N LEU A 126 14.35 -12.30 -0.29
CA LEU A 126 14.98 -11.01 -0.60
C LEU A 126 16.50 -11.15 -0.76
N LEU A 127 16.91 -11.89 -1.79
CA LEU A 127 18.18 -11.70 -2.45
C LEU A 127 17.98 -12.02 -3.93
N LEU A 128 17.99 -10.98 -4.78
CA LEU A 128 18.52 -11.02 -6.15
C LEU A 128 18.61 -9.60 -6.72
N THR A 129 19.81 -9.04 -6.56
CA THR A 129 20.60 -8.24 -7.51
C THR A 129 19.90 -7.19 -8.38
N SER A 130 20.29 -5.95 -8.10
CA SER A 130 20.39 -4.82 -9.03
C SER A 130 20.85 -5.19 -10.44
N LEU A 131 20.11 -4.72 -11.46
CA LEU A 131 20.59 -3.95 -12.63
C LEU A 131 19.53 -4.05 -13.73
N LEU A 132 18.87 -2.93 -14.03
CA LEU A 132 18.75 -2.31 -15.35
C LEU A 132 17.64 -1.23 -15.32
N SER A 133 17.99 -0.05 -15.83
CA SER A 133 17.14 1.11 -16.14
C SER A 133 16.69 1.97 -14.96
N THR A 134 17.54 2.94 -14.63
CA THR A 134 17.24 4.13 -13.83
C THR A 134 16.06 4.92 -14.41
N SER A 135 14.91 4.88 -13.76
CA SER A 135 14.05 6.05 -13.63
C SER A 135 14.30 6.64 -12.25
N ALA A 136 14.66 7.93 -12.18
CA ALA A 136 15.18 8.60 -11.00
C ALA A 136 14.16 8.80 -9.83
N LEU A 137 13.10 8.00 -9.77
CA LEU A 137 12.02 8.11 -8.78
C LEU A 137 11.61 6.77 -8.14
N ALA A 138 12.07 5.63 -8.68
CA ALA A 138 11.63 4.30 -8.23
C ALA A 138 12.47 3.72 -7.06
N ASP A 139 13.60 4.33 -6.72
CA ASP A 139 14.38 3.91 -5.56
C ASP A 139 13.83 4.58 -4.29
N ASN A 140 13.40 3.76 -3.33
CA ASN A 140 13.10 4.07 -1.92
C ASN A 140 11.66 4.42 -1.53
N ILE A 141 10.64 3.77 -2.08
CA ILE A 141 9.49 3.45 -1.21
C ILE A 141 9.68 1.99 -0.81
N GLY A 142 10.13 1.77 0.42
CA GLY A 142 10.20 0.44 0.96
C GLY A 142 8.81 -0.06 1.38
N THR A 143 8.65 -1.37 1.44
CA THR A 143 7.35 -2.03 1.70
C THR A 143 7.22 -2.47 3.15
N SER A 144 8.14 -2.10 4.04
CA SER A 144 8.04 -2.43 5.46
C SER A 144 6.89 -1.67 6.15
N ALA A 145 6.43 -2.18 7.28
CA ALA A 145 5.37 -1.53 8.05
C ALA A 145 5.74 -0.08 8.44
N GLU A 146 6.99 0.14 8.85
CA GLU A 146 7.49 1.44 9.29
C GLU A 146 7.59 2.44 8.13
N GLU A 147 8.15 2.04 6.99
CA GLU A 147 8.25 2.89 5.79
C GLU A 147 6.87 3.27 5.24
N LEU A 148 5.91 2.35 5.33
CA LEU A 148 4.53 2.60 4.92
C LEU A 148 3.72 3.39 5.97
N GLY A 149 4.28 3.67 7.14
CA GLY A 149 3.55 4.33 8.23
C GLY A 149 2.34 3.52 8.70
N LEU A 150 2.46 2.20 8.70
CA LEU A 150 1.41 1.26 9.11
C LEU A 150 1.78 0.56 10.42
N SER A 151 0.77 0.29 11.25
CA SER A 151 0.90 -0.72 12.29
C SER A 151 1.19 -2.10 11.68
N ASP A 152 1.87 -2.99 12.40
CA ASP A 152 2.15 -4.36 11.96
C ASP A 152 0.88 -5.12 11.51
N TYR A 153 -0.25 -4.90 12.19
CA TYR A 153 -1.54 -5.48 11.80
C TYR A 153 -2.06 -4.95 10.45
N ARG A 154 -2.09 -3.62 10.26
CA ARG A 154 -2.48 -3.03 8.95
C ARG A 154 -1.53 -3.45 7.84
N HIS A 155 -0.24 -3.54 8.13
CA HIS A 155 0.76 -4.06 7.21
C HIS A 155 0.46 -5.51 6.82
N PHE A 156 0.18 -6.39 7.80
CA PHE A 156 -0.21 -7.78 7.55
C PHE A 156 -1.43 -7.91 6.63
N VAL A 157 -2.43 -7.04 6.79
CA VAL A 157 -3.65 -7.05 5.95
C VAL A 157 -3.40 -6.50 4.55
N ILE A 158 -2.61 -5.43 4.43
CA ILE A 158 -2.37 -4.71 3.15
C ILE A 158 -1.31 -5.41 2.30
N TYR A 159 -0.25 -5.93 2.92
CA TYR A 159 0.95 -6.41 2.24
C TYR A 159 0.69 -7.45 1.15
N PRO A 160 -0.18 -8.47 1.33
CA PRO A 160 -0.45 -9.42 0.25
C PRO A 160 -1.03 -8.78 -1.01
N ARG A 161 -1.80 -7.70 -0.86
CA ARG A 161 -2.35 -6.94 -1.99
C ARG A 161 -1.31 -6.00 -2.58
N LEU A 162 -0.50 -5.37 -1.73
CA LEU A 162 0.60 -4.50 -2.17
C LEU A 162 1.61 -5.30 -3.00
N ASP A 163 2.03 -6.47 -2.52
CA ASP A 163 2.91 -7.40 -3.25
C ASP A 163 2.30 -7.84 -4.59
N LYS A 164 1.00 -8.14 -4.60
CA LYS A 164 0.28 -8.49 -5.84
C LYS A 164 0.24 -7.31 -6.83
N ALA A 165 -0.02 -6.10 -6.35
CA ALA A 165 -0.07 -4.90 -7.16
C ALA A 165 1.29 -4.59 -7.78
N LEU A 166 2.36 -4.63 -6.98
CA LEU A 166 3.74 -4.40 -7.42
C LEU A 166 4.21 -5.44 -8.45
N LYS A 167 3.89 -6.73 -8.24
CA LYS A 167 4.17 -7.79 -9.21
C LYS A 167 3.41 -7.59 -10.51
N ALA A 168 2.13 -7.23 -10.43
CA ALA A 168 1.32 -6.94 -11.60
C ALA A 168 1.87 -5.74 -12.39
N GLN A 169 2.25 -4.65 -11.71
CA GLN A 169 2.86 -3.48 -12.32
C GLN A 169 4.18 -3.84 -13.05
N LYS A 170 5.06 -4.59 -12.38
CA LYS A 170 6.32 -5.08 -12.98
C LYS A 170 6.08 -5.95 -14.23
N ASN A 171 4.99 -6.71 -14.24
CA ASN A 171 4.61 -7.58 -15.34
C ASN A 171 3.74 -6.88 -16.41
N ASN A 172 3.54 -5.56 -16.30
CA ASN A 172 2.64 -4.77 -17.15
C ASN A 172 1.18 -5.29 -17.18
N ASP A 173 0.71 -5.93 -16.10
CA ASP A 173 -0.70 -6.27 -15.90
C ASP A 173 -1.43 -5.09 -15.24
N GLU A 174 -1.86 -4.14 -16.08
CA GLU A 174 -2.55 -2.92 -15.67
C GLU A 174 -3.79 -3.20 -14.83
N ALA A 175 -4.68 -4.05 -15.33
CA ALA A 175 -5.97 -4.31 -14.70
C ALA A 175 -5.80 -4.85 -13.27
N THR A 176 -4.83 -5.74 -13.05
CA THR A 176 -4.54 -6.23 -11.70
C THR A 176 -3.85 -5.18 -10.85
N ALA A 177 -2.85 -4.49 -11.39
CA ALA A 177 -2.07 -3.50 -10.63
C ALA A 177 -2.97 -2.38 -10.10
N ILE A 178 -3.70 -1.72 -11.00
CA ILE A 178 -4.58 -0.59 -10.66
C ILE A 178 -5.66 -1.03 -9.68
N ARG A 179 -6.33 -2.16 -9.93
CA ARG A 179 -7.40 -2.66 -9.03
C ARG A 179 -6.91 -2.94 -7.62
N GLU A 180 -5.73 -3.53 -7.44
CA GLU A 180 -5.19 -3.80 -6.10
C GLU A 180 -4.70 -2.52 -5.42
N PHE A 181 -4.02 -1.61 -6.12
CA PHE A 181 -3.61 -0.33 -5.55
C PHE A 181 -4.81 0.55 -5.15
N GLU A 182 -5.84 0.65 -5.99
CA GLU A 182 -7.06 1.39 -5.68
C GLU A 182 -7.77 0.80 -4.47
N TYR A 183 -7.86 -0.54 -4.38
CA TYR A 183 -8.41 -1.19 -3.19
C TYR A 183 -7.63 -0.84 -1.93
N ILE A 184 -6.29 -0.85 -2.00
CA ILE A 184 -5.44 -0.48 -0.85
C ILE A 184 -5.70 0.98 -0.46
N HIS A 185 -5.72 1.90 -1.42
CA HIS A 185 -5.99 3.32 -1.16
C HIS A 185 -7.38 3.53 -0.55
N GLN A 186 -8.41 2.79 -0.97
CA GLN A 186 -9.73 2.84 -0.34
C GLN A 186 -9.71 2.42 1.15
N GLN A 187 -8.84 1.49 1.55
CA GLN A 187 -8.72 1.07 2.95
C GLN A 187 -7.94 2.09 3.81
N VAL A 188 -7.01 2.81 3.20
CA VAL A 188 -6.13 3.78 3.87
C VAL A 188 -5.98 5.06 3.02
N PRO A 189 -7.07 5.83 2.84
CA PRO A 189 -7.12 6.93 1.86
C PRO A 189 -6.26 8.13 2.22
N ASP A 190 -5.74 8.19 3.45
CA ASP A 190 -4.89 9.27 3.92
C ASP A 190 -3.43 8.84 4.14
N ASN A 191 -3.04 7.67 3.61
CA ASN A 191 -1.67 7.16 3.73
C ASN A 191 -0.81 7.63 2.55
N ILE A 192 0.14 8.53 2.82
CA ILE A 192 1.00 9.14 1.80
C ILE A 192 1.83 8.08 1.03
N PRO A 193 2.59 7.16 1.68
CA PRO A 193 3.36 6.15 0.95
C PRO A 193 2.55 5.30 -0.02
N LEU A 194 1.37 4.83 0.38
CA LEU A 194 0.50 4.01 -0.47
C LEU A 194 -0.20 4.82 -1.57
N THR A 195 -0.45 6.09 -1.33
CA THR A 195 -0.94 7.02 -2.37
C THR A 195 0.12 7.24 -3.45
N LEU A 196 1.38 7.37 -3.06
CA LEU A 196 2.50 7.50 -4.00
C LEU A 196 2.65 6.25 -4.89
N TYR A 197 2.47 5.05 -4.34
CA TYR A 197 2.44 3.83 -5.16
C TYR A 197 1.31 3.80 -6.18
N LEU A 198 0.09 4.19 -5.79
CA LEU A 198 -1.04 4.25 -6.72
C LEU A 198 -0.82 5.32 -7.81
N ALA A 199 -0.29 6.49 -7.44
CA ALA A 199 0.04 7.53 -8.40
C ALA A 199 1.12 7.07 -9.40
N GLU A 200 2.14 6.35 -8.93
CA GLU A 200 3.16 5.79 -9.81
C GLU A 200 2.60 4.68 -10.71
N ALA A 201 1.68 3.85 -10.20
CA ALA A 201 0.99 2.87 -11.04
C ALA A 201 0.17 3.54 -12.15
N TYR A 202 -0.56 4.62 -11.84
CA TYR A 202 -1.24 5.40 -12.86
C TYR A 202 -0.27 5.94 -13.92
N ARG A 203 0.85 6.56 -13.51
CA ARG A 203 1.89 7.06 -14.45
C ARG A 203 2.48 5.94 -15.31
N HIS A 204 2.82 4.80 -14.71
CA HIS A 204 3.41 3.65 -15.38
C HIS A 204 2.54 3.15 -16.55
N PHE A 205 1.21 3.24 -16.40
CA PHE A 205 0.24 2.83 -17.42
C PHE A 205 -0.33 4.00 -18.24
N GLY A 206 0.26 5.20 -18.15
CA GLY A 206 -0.12 6.37 -18.97
C GLY A 206 -1.38 7.12 -18.49
N HIS A 207 -1.85 6.87 -17.26
CA HIS A 207 -2.98 7.56 -16.65
C HIS A 207 -2.55 8.83 -15.90
N ASP A 208 -1.80 9.71 -16.57
CA ASP A 208 -1.18 10.89 -15.96
C ASP A 208 -2.20 11.85 -15.32
N ASP A 209 -3.38 12.01 -15.92
CA ASP A 209 -4.47 12.81 -15.35
C ASP A 209 -4.97 12.25 -14.02
N ARG A 210 -5.08 10.92 -13.91
CA ARG A 210 -5.51 10.27 -12.66
C ARG A 210 -4.45 10.38 -11.59
N ALA A 211 -3.18 10.20 -11.95
CA ALA A 211 -2.06 10.40 -11.03
C ALA A 211 -2.04 11.84 -10.49
N ARG A 212 -2.25 12.82 -11.37
CA ARG A 212 -2.27 14.25 -11.00
C ARG A 212 -3.41 14.55 -10.03
N LEU A 213 -4.64 14.17 -10.38
CA LEU A 213 -5.81 14.39 -9.54
C LEU A 213 -5.65 13.76 -8.15
N LEU A 214 -5.13 12.52 -8.10
CA LEU A 214 -4.88 11.82 -6.84
C LEU A 214 -3.87 12.57 -5.96
N LEU A 215 -2.73 12.99 -6.53
CA LEU A 215 -1.68 13.68 -5.79
C LEU A 215 -2.12 15.08 -5.35
N GLU A 216 -2.82 15.83 -6.19
CA GLU A 216 -3.37 17.15 -5.85
C GLU A 216 -4.39 17.06 -4.71
N ASP A 217 -5.26 16.05 -4.73
CA ASP A 217 -6.20 15.81 -3.63
C ASP A 217 -5.48 15.46 -2.31
N GLN A 218 -4.47 14.60 -2.37
CA GLN A 218 -3.67 14.26 -1.20
C GLN A 218 -2.90 15.47 -0.67
N LEU A 219 -2.36 16.32 -1.55
CA LEU A 219 -1.60 17.52 -1.16
C LEU A 219 -2.48 18.59 -0.51
N LYS A 220 -3.76 18.68 -0.86
CA LYS A 220 -4.72 19.56 -0.14
C LYS A 220 -4.87 19.18 1.34
N ARG A 221 -4.76 17.88 1.64
CA ARG A 221 -4.85 17.34 3.00
C ARG A 221 -3.50 17.37 3.72
N HIS A 222 -2.40 17.27 2.98
CA HIS A 222 -1.01 17.26 3.48
C HIS A 222 -0.18 18.36 2.81
N PRO A 223 -0.48 19.64 3.06
CA PRO A 223 0.21 20.74 2.40
C PRO A 223 1.70 20.75 2.78
N GLY A 224 2.58 20.87 1.79
CA GLY A 224 4.03 20.92 1.97
C GLY A 224 4.72 19.57 2.17
N ASP A 225 4.06 18.43 1.88
CA ASP A 225 4.78 17.15 1.80
C ASP A 225 5.63 17.07 0.53
N ASP A 226 6.95 17.19 0.70
CA ASP A 226 7.94 17.19 -0.38
C ASP A 226 7.88 15.95 -1.30
N ARG A 227 7.34 14.81 -0.82
CA ARG A 227 7.25 13.60 -1.65
C ARG A 227 6.09 13.74 -2.63
N LEU A 228 4.93 14.20 -2.16
CA LEU A 228 3.78 14.47 -3.01
C LEU A 228 4.09 15.53 -4.06
N GLU A 229 4.75 16.62 -3.66
CA GLU A 229 5.14 17.69 -4.59
C GLU A 229 6.12 17.20 -5.67
N ARG A 230 7.14 16.42 -5.28
CA ARG A 230 8.09 15.83 -6.25
C ARG A 230 7.41 14.85 -7.20
N SER A 231 6.54 13.98 -6.72
CA SER A 231 5.81 13.05 -7.57
C SER A 231 4.87 13.76 -8.54
N LEU A 232 4.21 14.83 -8.10
CA LEU A 232 3.34 15.65 -8.95
C LEU A 232 4.15 16.39 -10.04
N ALA A 233 5.30 16.94 -9.66
CA ALA A 233 6.20 17.61 -10.61
C ALA A 233 6.73 16.66 -11.69
N ALA A 234 6.92 15.38 -11.35
CA ALA A 234 7.41 14.37 -12.26
C ALA A 234 6.39 13.86 -13.29
N ILE A 235 5.09 14.11 -13.09
CA ILE A 235 4.05 13.70 -14.06
C ILE A 235 4.24 14.50 -15.37
N PRO A 236 4.40 13.81 -16.52
CA PRO A 236 4.40 14.46 -17.82
C PRO A 236 3.17 15.37 -17.99
N VAL A 237 3.37 16.53 -18.59
CA VAL A 237 2.25 17.38 -19.01
C VAL A 237 2.34 17.42 -20.52
N GLU A 238 1.20 17.21 -21.18
CA GLU A 238 1.07 17.57 -22.59
C GLU A 238 1.36 19.06 -22.71
N VAL A 239 2.52 19.40 -23.26
CA VAL A 239 2.84 20.77 -23.62
C VAL A 239 1.97 21.11 -24.82
N LYS A 240 0.93 21.90 -24.60
CA LYS A 240 0.19 22.51 -25.71
C LYS A 240 1.18 23.32 -26.53
N SER A 241 1.34 22.94 -27.80
CA SER A 241 2.18 23.69 -28.73
C SER A 241 1.56 25.07 -28.93
N VAL A 242 2.14 26.07 -28.28
CA VAL A 242 1.81 27.47 -28.52
C VAL A 242 2.48 27.87 -29.82
N THR A 243 1.68 28.27 -30.81
CA THR A 243 2.20 28.61 -32.15
C THR A 243 1.97 30.07 -32.50
N THR A 244 1.33 30.82 -31.61
CA THR A 244 1.01 32.23 -31.80
C THR A 244 1.35 33.06 -30.56
N VAL A 245 1.73 34.32 -30.82
CA VAL A 245 2.03 35.30 -29.76
C VAL A 245 0.81 35.57 -28.87
N GLU A 246 -0.40 35.51 -29.44
CA GLU A 246 -1.65 35.72 -28.69
C GLU A 246 -1.88 34.59 -27.67
N GLU A 247 -1.67 33.34 -28.08
CA GLU A 247 -1.72 32.18 -27.19
C GLU A 247 -0.64 32.24 -26.10
N LEU A 248 0.57 32.70 -26.45
CA LEU A 248 1.67 32.85 -25.48
C LEU A 248 1.35 33.91 -24.42
N LEU A 249 0.81 35.06 -24.84
CA LEU A 249 0.40 36.15 -23.93
C LEU A 249 -0.77 35.71 -23.04
N ALA A 250 -1.72 34.94 -23.58
CA ALA A 250 -2.81 34.37 -22.80
C ALA A 250 -2.30 33.37 -21.75
N GLN A 251 -1.34 32.52 -22.12
CA GLN A 251 -0.69 31.58 -21.21
C GLN A 251 0.10 32.30 -20.11
N GLN A 252 0.87 33.33 -20.46
CA GLN A 252 1.59 34.17 -19.50
C GLN A 252 0.63 34.82 -18.49
N LYS A 253 -0.46 35.42 -18.98
CA LYS A 253 -1.47 36.04 -18.11
C LYS A 253 -2.11 35.04 -17.15
N ALA A 254 -2.35 33.81 -17.59
CA ALA A 254 -2.85 32.74 -16.74
C ALA A 254 -1.82 32.32 -15.67
N CYS A 255 -0.53 32.24 -16.04
CA CYS A 255 0.55 31.96 -15.09
C CYS A 255 0.74 33.06 -14.05
N ASP A 256 0.61 34.33 -14.43
CA ASP A 256 0.75 35.46 -13.51
C ASP A 256 -0.38 35.49 -12.48
N ALA A 257 -1.57 35.00 -12.84
CA ALA A 257 -2.71 34.88 -11.92
C ALA A 257 -2.53 33.77 -10.87
N ALA A 258 -1.72 32.74 -11.16
CA ALA A 258 -1.44 31.62 -10.26
C ALA A 258 0.02 31.12 -10.42
N PRO A 259 1.01 31.87 -9.89
CA PRO A 259 2.42 31.64 -10.20
C PRO A 259 2.95 30.37 -9.54
N THR A 260 3.26 29.36 -10.34
CA THR A 260 4.04 28.18 -9.91
C THR A 260 5.44 28.21 -10.53
N LEU A 261 6.39 27.48 -9.92
CA LEU A 261 7.74 27.31 -10.50
C LEU A 261 7.67 26.72 -11.92
N ARG A 262 6.70 25.84 -12.16
CA ARG A 262 6.46 25.18 -13.44
C ARG A 262 5.87 26.11 -14.50
N CYS A 263 4.85 26.90 -14.15
CA CYS A 263 4.22 27.85 -15.08
C CYS A 263 5.25 28.84 -15.64
N ARG A 264 6.18 29.30 -14.78
CA ARG A 264 7.28 30.18 -15.19
C ARG A 264 8.28 29.49 -16.12
N SER A 265 8.55 28.21 -15.92
CA SER A 265 9.41 27.42 -16.81
C SER A 265 8.76 27.22 -18.18
N GLU A 266 7.46 26.91 -18.24
CA GLU A 266 6.74 26.63 -19.49
C GLU A 266 6.60 27.88 -20.36
N VAL A 267 6.25 29.03 -19.77
CA VAL A 267 6.24 30.33 -20.49
C VAL A 267 7.63 30.67 -21.00
N GLY A 268 8.67 30.47 -20.18
CA GLY A 268 10.07 30.70 -20.58
C GLY A 268 10.54 29.80 -21.74
N SER A 269 10.12 28.53 -21.77
CA SER A 269 10.42 27.62 -22.87
C SER A 269 9.70 28.01 -24.17
N GLY A 270 8.48 28.55 -24.10
CA GLY A 270 7.75 29.10 -25.26
C GLY A 270 8.49 30.27 -25.93
N PHE A 271 9.04 31.19 -25.14
CA PHE A 271 9.88 32.28 -25.65
C PHE A 271 11.17 31.79 -26.33
N LEU A 272 11.75 30.68 -25.86
CA LEU A 272 12.95 30.09 -26.45
C LEU A 272 12.67 29.36 -27.78
N SER A 273 11.49 28.75 -27.94
CA SER A 273 11.10 28.13 -29.22
C SER A 273 10.82 29.13 -30.35
N GLU A 274 10.54 30.39 -30.02
CA GLU A 274 10.37 31.48 -31.00
C GLU A 274 11.68 32.19 -31.38
N CYS A 275 12.79 31.89 -30.68
CA CYS A 275 14.09 32.49 -30.95
C CYS A 275 15.13 31.41 -31.32
N PRO A 276 15.58 31.31 -32.59
CA PRO A 276 16.65 30.39 -32.93
C PRO A 276 17.93 30.75 -32.17
N ALA A 277 18.60 29.71 -31.66
CA ALA A 277 19.73 29.79 -30.75
C ALA A 277 20.86 30.71 -31.28
N ALA A 278 21.27 31.60 -30.38
CA ALA A 278 22.45 32.46 -30.37
C ALA A 278 23.43 32.30 -31.55
N GLY A 279 23.20 33.11 -32.56
CA GLY A 279 24.16 33.42 -33.62
C GLY A 279 23.49 34.39 -34.59
N THR A 280 23.64 35.68 -34.32
CA THR A 280 23.15 36.84 -35.12
C THR A 280 21.64 37.18 -35.12
N ILE A 281 21.35 38.40 -34.59
CA ILE A 281 20.37 39.41 -35.04
C ILE A 281 18.90 39.31 -34.54
N THR A 282 18.56 40.23 -33.62
CA THR A 282 17.25 40.85 -33.27
C THR A 282 16.00 39.97 -33.12
N CYS A 283 15.50 39.84 -31.88
CA CYS A 283 14.08 39.55 -31.62
C CYS A 283 13.24 40.69 -32.22
N ARG A 284 12.47 40.40 -33.28
CA ARG A 284 11.63 41.39 -33.94
C ARG A 284 10.43 41.70 -33.04
N GLN A 285 10.51 42.80 -32.28
CA GLN A 285 9.31 43.47 -31.78
C GLN A 285 8.49 43.91 -32.99
N SER A 286 7.40 43.19 -33.28
CA SER A 286 6.40 43.66 -34.22
C SER A 286 5.32 44.36 -33.41
N ALA A 287 5.56 45.64 -33.15
CA ALA A 287 4.51 46.57 -32.78
C ALA A 287 3.79 46.99 -34.07
N THR A 288 2.53 46.56 -34.22
CA THR A 288 1.36 47.29 -34.73
C THR A 288 0.17 46.36 -34.76
#